data_AF-A0A178GWS5-F1
#
_entry.id   AF-A0A178GWS5-F1
#
_cell.length_a   1.000
_cell.length_b   1.000
_cell.length_c   1.000
_cell.angle_alpha   90.00
_cell.angle_beta   90.00
_cell.angle_gamma   90.00
#
_symmetry.space_group_name_H-M   'P 1'
#
loop_
_entity.id
_entity.type
_entity.pdbx_description
1 polymer ?
#
loop_
_entity_poly.entity_id
_entity_poly.type
_entity_poly.pdbx_seq_one_letter_code
_entity_poly.pdbx_strand_id
1 'polypeptide(L)'
;MDLDRLSKGEVLNAIVGIGRTKEQSTFVSKINKAKKPEEIAPFPGREVRENQINYGKGFDYVYGTKPVSDQEDKNPFASALKKIKPSAEKLSWFKSAVVRAKSPNELHKVVDEALAAGTRLNACNDGEWSFAEYVILGTHFHKFDKADRKKLIRKLMLNGAEFHDTLLENKLIGEIYNELQPEVQPQIDERLEELEKAGESAVQEGELIDIEIDNTTSYIEFSGDSKVEVAKILEANRELGSNILKISNDAVEVKSEKGGIRNYIDMSDESSIILEFPTSIGKLNVILYQDVKNCNQVQVKVADKELWAELQKRGEEIGKNCLFAGVKLKEAVERGNFTRCGIWNEKYAIKEVSNNEVLSPWVNRIREGSKETFREL
;
A
#
# COMPACT_ATOMS: atom_id res chain seq x y z
N MET A 1 -26.31 11.34 -48.58
CA MET A 1 -25.93 12.50 -47.75
C MET A 1 -25.17 12.00 -46.54
N ASP A 2 -23.96 12.43 -46.25
CA ASP A 2 -22.82 12.88 -47.04
C ASP A 2 -21.66 12.85 -46.05
N LEU A 3 -20.55 12.23 -46.42
CA LEU A 3 -19.26 12.42 -45.76
C LEU A 3 -18.62 13.71 -46.31
N ASP A 4 -17.73 14.30 -45.51
CA ASP A 4 -16.89 15.47 -45.79
C ASP A 4 -17.48 16.87 -45.58
N ARG A 5 -17.19 17.43 -44.39
CA ARG A 5 -16.60 18.77 -44.30
C ARG A 5 -15.76 18.96 -43.03
N LEU A 6 -14.51 18.58 -43.21
CA LEU A 6 -13.29 18.97 -42.52
C LEU A 6 -13.19 20.43 -42.04
N SER A 7 -12.54 20.56 -40.88
CA SER A 7 -11.41 21.46 -40.58
C SER A 7 -11.62 22.81 -39.89
N LYS A 8 -10.73 23.01 -38.89
CA LYS A 8 -10.00 24.23 -38.51
C LYS A 8 -10.89 25.39 -38.04
N GLY A 9 -10.76 25.86 -36.80
CA GLY A 9 -9.55 26.49 -36.29
C GLY A 9 -9.78 28.00 -36.25
N GLU A 10 -9.29 28.66 -35.20
CA GLU A 10 -9.30 30.12 -34.98
C GLU A 10 -10.63 30.72 -34.52
N VAL A 11 -10.74 31.70 -33.61
CA VAL A 11 -9.83 32.48 -32.76
C VAL A 11 -10.79 33.28 -31.86
N LEU A 12 -10.47 33.50 -30.59
CA LEU A 12 -10.80 34.76 -29.90
C LEU A 12 -9.83 34.98 -28.73
N ASN A 13 -8.70 35.62 -29.08
CA ASN A 13 -7.94 36.55 -28.23
C ASN A 13 -8.90 37.67 -27.78
N ALA A 14 -8.77 38.40 -26.67
CA ALA A 14 -7.63 38.81 -25.87
C ALA A 14 -8.14 39.35 -24.51
N ILE A 15 -7.28 39.39 -23.49
CA ILE A 15 -6.84 40.62 -22.82
C ILE A 15 -5.46 40.33 -22.19
N VAL A 16 -4.49 41.12 -22.62
CA VAL A 16 -3.11 41.21 -22.09
C VAL A 16 -3.09 42.35 -21.07
N GLY A 17 -2.39 42.20 -19.94
CA GLY A 17 -1.84 43.36 -19.22
C GLY A 17 -1.57 43.27 -17.72
N ILE A 18 -0.42 42.68 -17.35
CA ILE A 18 0.50 43.10 -16.27
C ILE A 18 0.07 42.92 -14.80
N GLY A 19 0.84 42.09 -14.08
CA GLY A 19 0.99 42.17 -12.62
C GLY A 19 1.58 40.91 -11.97
N ARG A 20 2.91 40.84 -11.83
CA ARG A 20 3.59 39.83 -10.98
C ARG A 20 3.08 39.92 -9.53
N THR A 21 2.75 38.80 -8.88
CA THR A 21 3.45 38.27 -7.67
C THR A 21 2.65 37.14 -6.99
N LYS A 22 3.38 36.04 -6.74
CA LYS A 22 3.36 35.10 -5.60
C LYS A 22 2.08 34.36 -5.17
N GLU A 23 2.29 33.04 -5.05
CA GLU A 23 1.74 32.11 -4.05
C GLU A 23 0.23 31.91 -4.03
N GLN A 24 -0.22 30.78 -4.57
CA GLN A 24 -1.27 29.99 -3.95
C GLN A 24 -1.22 28.55 -4.47
N SER A 25 -0.74 27.65 -3.60
CA SER A 25 -0.95 26.21 -3.69
C SER A 25 -2.46 25.94 -3.61
N THR A 26 -2.96 25.22 -4.61
CA THR A 26 -4.35 24.77 -4.69
C THR A 26 -4.43 23.31 -4.27
N PHE A 27 -4.79 23.05 -3.01
CA PHE A 27 -6.01 22.31 -2.71
C PHE A 27 -6.48 22.56 -1.27
N VAL A 28 -7.65 23.19 -1.16
CA VAL A 28 -8.38 23.51 0.07
C VAL A 28 -9.65 22.67 0.03
N SER A 29 -9.85 21.75 0.98
CA SER A 29 -11.19 21.22 1.24
C SER A 29 -11.95 22.21 2.14
N LYS A 30 -13.11 22.62 1.65
CA LYS A 30 -13.92 23.74 2.12
C LYS A 30 -14.71 23.34 3.36
N ILE A 31 -14.54 24.10 4.44
CA ILE A 31 -15.49 24.13 5.56
C ILE A 31 -16.77 24.82 5.09
N ASN A 32 -17.82 24.04 4.85
CA ASN A 32 -19.18 24.57 4.75
C ASN A 32 -19.80 24.64 6.14
N LYS A 33 -19.91 25.87 6.67
CA LYS A 33 -20.80 26.17 7.81
C LYS A 33 -22.25 26.11 7.33
N ALA A 34 -23.04 25.13 7.78
CA ALA A 34 -24.46 25.33 8.10
C ALA A 34 -25.13 24.13 8.79
N LYS A 35 -25.88 24.48 9.86
CA LYS A 35 -26.95 23.76 10.58
C LYS A 35 -26.56 22.64 11.55
N LYS A 36 -26.79 22.94 12.84
CA LYS A 36 -26.87 22.00 13.97
C LYS A 36 -27.77 20.79 13.62
N PRO A 37 -27.33 19.56 13.90
CA PRO A 37 -28.22 18.47 14.24
C PRO A 37 -28.30 18.32 15.78
N GLU A 38 -29.45 17.82 16.21
CA GLU A 38 -29.79 17.45 17.58
C GLU A 38 -28.85 16.40 18.16
N GLU A 39 -28.84 16.30 19.50
CA GLU A 39 -27.97 15.48 20.34
C GLU A 39 -27.56 14.13 19.73
N ILE A 40 -26.27 14.00 19.39
CA ILE A 40 -25.63 12.71 19.16
C ILE A 40 -25.59 11.99 20.51
N ALA A 41 -26.27 10.85 20.60
CA ALA A 41 -26.34 10.02 21.79
C ALA A 41 -24.93 9.71 22.33
N PRO A 42 -24.74 9.69 23.67
CA PRO A 42 -23.44 9.35 24.24
C PRO A 42 -23.07 7.91 23.85
N PHE A 43 -21.79 7.71 23.51
CA PHE A 43 -21.17 6.40 23.44
C PHE A 43 -21.64 5.54 24.62
N PRO A 44 -21.99 4.25 24.43
CA PRO A 44 -22.51 3.43 25.50
C PRO A 44 -21.42 3.21 26.55
N GLY A 45 -21.41 4.06 27.57
CA GLY A 45 -20.86 3.73 28.86
C GLY A 45 -21.74 2.64 29.46
N ARG A 46 -21.22 1.42 29.57
CA ARG A 46 -21.83 0.41 30.44
C ARG A 46 -20.79 -0.28 31.30
N GLU A 47 -21.23 -0.41 32.55
CA GLU A 47 -20.54 -0.93 33.71
C GLU A 47 -19.94 -2.32 33.49
N VAL A 48 -18.84 -2.51 34.20
CA VAL A 48 -18.05 -3.72 34.36
C VAL A 48 -18.96 -4.90 34.73
N ARG A 49 -19.12 -5.83 33.79
CA ARG A 49 -19.13 -7.25 34.12
C ARG A 49 -18.09 -7.94 33.25
N GLU A 50 -17.14 -8.59 33.91
CA GLU A 50 -16.11 -9.43 33.31
C GLU A 50 -16.78 -10.59 32.54
N ASN A 51 -17.28 -10.32 31.35
CA ASN A 51 -17.73 -11.35 30.44
C ASN A 51 -16.53 -11.71 29.56
N GLN A 52 -16.12 -12.98 29.64
CA GLN A 52 -15.10 -13.59 28.79
C GLN A 52 -15.31 -13.17 27.34
N ILE A 53 -14.25 -12.63 26.73
CA ILE A 53 -14.22 -12.23 25.33
C ILE A 53 -14.58 -13.46 24.50
N ASN A 54 -15.74 -13.41 23.82
CA ASN A 54 -16.25 -14.53 23.04
C ASN A 54 -15.70 -14.43 21.61
N TYR A 55 -14.60 -15.14 21.36
CA TYR A 55 -13.75 -15.08 20.16
C TYR A 55 -14.42 -15.51 18.83
N GLY A 56 -15.70 -15.90 18.84
CA GLY A 56 -16.47 -16.31 17.65
C GLY A 56 -17.39 -15.24 17.04
N LYS A 57 -17.49 -14.05 17.64
CA LYS A 57 -18.18 -12.88 17.07
C LYS A 57 -17.11 -11.82 16.78
N GLY A 58 -17.05 -11.32 15.55
CA GLY A 58 -15.96 -10.48 15.04
C GLY A 58 -15.58 -9.27 15.91
N PHE A 59 -14.36 -8.79 15.70
CA PHE A 59 -13.67 -7.75 16.48
C PHE A 59 -14.34 -6.37 16.49
N ASP A 60 -15.33 -6.13 15.61
CA ASP A 60 -16.25 -4.99 15.68
C ASP A 60 -17.02 -4.92 17.01
N TYR A 61 -17.06 -6.01 17.76
CA TYR A 61 -17.63 -6.05 19.10
C TYR A 61 -16.86 -5.19 20.13
N VAL A 62 -15.56 -4.96 19.94
CA VAL A 62 -14.71 -4.23 20.92
C VAL A 62 -14.68 -2.73 20.67
N TYR A 63 -14.60 -2.33 19.40
CA TYR A 63 -14.47 -0.92 19.00
C TYR A 63 -15.63 -0.38 18.15
N GLY A 64 -16.63 -1.21 17.85
CA GLY A 64 -17.70 -0.89 16.91
C GLY A 64 -17.27 -1.08 15.45
N THR A 65 -18.25 -1.16 14.55
CA THR A 65 -18.04 -1.02 13.11
C THR A 65 -17.74 0.44 12.78
N LYS A 66 -16.98 0.69 11.72
CA LYS A 66 -16.80 2.04 11.20
C LYS A 66 -18.18 2.61 10.82
N PRO A 67 -18.52 3.86 11.19
CA PRO A 67 -19.77 4.46 10.75
C PRO A 67 -19.81 4.46 9.23
N VAL A 68 -20.91 4.00 8.64
CA VAL A 68 -21.12 4.11 7.20
C VAL A 68 -21.23 5.59 6.88
N SER A 69 -20.18 6.17 6.33
CA SER A 69 -20.24 7.47 5.69
C SER A 69 -20.92 7.27 4.34
N ASP A 70 -22.06 7.92 4.10
CA ASP A 70 -22.74 7.94 2.79
C ASP A 70 -21.83 8.44 1.64
N GLN A 71 -20.64 8.95 1.96
CA GLN A 71 -19.63 9.46 1.03
C GLN A 71 -18.45 8.52 0.78
N GLU A 72 -18.14 7.55 1.64
CA GLU A 72 -16.93 6.70 1.47
C GLU A 72 -17.05 5.73 0.29
N ASP A 73 -18.18 5.03 0.16
CA ASP A 73 -18.45 4.11 -0.97
C ASP A 73 -18.68 4.86 -2.29
N LYS A 74 -18.81 6.19 -2.25
CA LYS A 74 -19.06 7.05 -3.40
C LYS A 74 -17.92 8.03 -3.67
N ASN A 75 -16.80 7.94 -2.96
CA ASN A 75 -15.66 8.81 -3.20
C ASN A 75 -14.82 8.24 -4.36
N PRO A 76 -14.88 8.80 -5.59
CA PRO A 76 -14.04 8.34 -6.69
C PRO A 76 -12.54 8.54 -6.39
N PHE A 77 -12.22 9.44 -5.44
CA PHE A 77 -10.89 9.78 -4.95
C PHE A 77 -10.49 9.03 -3.67
N ALA A 78 -11.21 7.96 -3.28
CA ALA A 78 -10.69 7.08 -2.23
C ALA A 78 -9.34 6.51 -2.70
N SER A 79 -8.33 6.59 -1.82
CA SER A 79 -6.96 6.17 -2.09
C SER A 79 -6.94 4.84 -2.84
N ALA A 80 -6.22 4.78 -3.96
CA ALA A 80 -6.12 3.60 -4.79
C ALA A 80 -5.57 2.40 -4.00
N LEU A 81 -4.66 2.64 -3.06
CA LEU A 81 -4.18 1.62 -2.13
C LEU A 81 -5.30 1.07 -1.23
N LYS A 82 -6.25 1.89 -0.77
CA LYS A 82 -7.39 1.39 0.03
C LYS A 82 -8.28 0.41 -0.73
N LYS A 83 -8.37 0.54 -2.07
CA LYS A 83 -9.16 -0.35 -2.94
C LYS A 83 -8.50 -1.73 -3.12
N ILE A 84 -7.19 -1.83 -2.87
CA ILE A 84 -6.49 -3.12 -2.89
C ILE A 84 -6.75 -3.84 -1.58
N LYS A 85 -7.34 -5.05 -1.65
CA LYS A 85 -7.66 -5.83 -0.45
C LYS A 85 -6.41 -6.19 0.35
N PRO A 86 -6.41 -6.03 1.69
CA PRO A 86 -5.32 -6.50 2.52
C PRO A 86 -5.28 -8.03 2.62
N SER A 87 -4.12 -8.56 3.00
CA SER A 87 -4.04 -9.93 3.51
C SER A 87 -4.86 -10.03 4.81
N ALA A 88 -6.05 -10.61 4.72
CA ALA A 88 -7.01 -10.69 5.82
C ALA A 88 -6.42 -11.34 7.10
N GLU A 89 -5.67 -12.43 6.98
CA GLU A 89 -5.07 -13.13 8.13
C GLU A 89 -4.01 -12.29 8.84
N LYS A 90 -3.02 -11.79 8.09
CA LYS A 90 -1.94 -10.94 8.63
C LYS A 90 -2.50 -9.66 9.28
N LEU A 91 -3.45 -8.99 8.62
CA LEU A 91 -4.10 -7.80 9.18
C LEU A 91 -4.88 -8.14 10.46
N SER A 92 -5.64 -9.24 10.46
CA SER A 92 -6.38 -9.71 11.63
C SER A 92 -5.46 -10.04 12.80
N TRP A 93 -4.31 -10.67 12.54
CA TRP A 93 -3.30 -10.97 13.56
C TRP A 93 -2.79 -9.70 14.25
N PHE A 94 -2.41 -8.68 13.48
CA PHE A 94 -1.90 -7.43 14.02
C PHE A 94 -2.98 -6.66 14.78
N LYS A 95 -4.21 -6.60 14.26
CA LYS A 95 -5.36 -6.02 14.99
C LYS A 95 -5.62 -6.75 16.31
N SER A 96 -5.52 -8.08 16.34
CA SER A 96 -5.64 -8.88 17.57
C SER A 96 -4.49 -8.60 18.57
N ALA A 97 -3.28 -8.39 18.07
CA ALA A 97 -2.14 -8.03 18.90
C ALA A 97 -2.32 -6.65 19.56
N VAL A 98 -2.88 -5.67 18.85
CA VAL A 98 -3.24 -4.34 19.39
C VAL A 98 -4.21 -4.46 20.57
N VAL A 99 -5.27 -5.27 20.43
CA VAL A 99 -6.25 -5.49 21.52
C VAL A 99 -5.59 -6.08 22.77
N ARG A 100 -4.63 -6.99 22.58
CA ARG A 100 -3.92 -7.68 23.67
C ARG A 100 -2.87 -6.82 24.35
N ALA A 101 -2.36 -5.80 23.69
CA ALA A 101 -1.35 -4.90 24.23
C ALA A 101 -1.98 -3.96 25.28
N LYS A 102 -1.78 -4.27 26.57
CA LYS A 102 -2.40 -3.53 27.69
C LYS A 102 -1.54 -2.37 28.17
N SER A 103 -0.31 -2.26 27.69
CA SER A 103 0.64 -1.20 28.04
C SER A 103 1.17 -0.46 26.82
N PRO A 104 1.63 0.80 26.97
CA PRO A 104 2.24 1.57 25.88
C PRO A 104 3.40 0.84 25.19
N ASN A 105 4.26 0.19 25.97
CA ASN A 105 5.42 -0.54 25.44
C ASN A 105 5.02 -1.74 24.58
N GLU A 106 4.02 -2.52 25.02
CA GLU A 106 3.49 -3.63 24.24
C GLU A 106 2.88 -3.14 22.93
N LEU A 107 2.13 -2.03 22.97
CA LEU A 107 1.47 -1.51 21.77
C LEU A 107 2.50 -0.94 20.79
N HIS A 108 3.53 -0.24 21.28
CA HIS A 108 4.66 0.19 20.47
C HIS A 108 5.35 -0.99 19.78
N LYS A 109 5.60 -2.09 20.50
CA LYS A 109 6.20 -3.30 19.92
C LYS A 109 5.33 -3.89 18.80
N VAL A 110 4.02 -3.98 19.00
CA VAL A 110 3.09 -4.47 17.96
C VAL A 110 3.14 -3.58 16.73
N VAL A 111 3.17 -2.25 16.90
CA VAL A 111 3.28 -1.31 15.77
C VAL A 111 4.62 -1.47 15.05
N ASP A 112 5.72 -1.61 15.79
CA ASP A 112 7.05 -1.80 15.19
C ASP A 112 7.15 -3.11 14.39
N GLU A 113 6.58 -4.19 14.92
CA GLU A 113 6.47 -5.47 14.21
C GLU A 113 5.59 -5.34 12.96
N ALA A 114 4.48 -4.60 13.04
CA ALA A 114 3.59 -4.37 11.89
C ALA A 114 4.27 -3.59 10.77
N LEU A 115 4.97 -2.50 11.13
CA LEU A 115 5.71 -1.67 10.20
C LEU A 115 6.83 -2.46 9.51
N ALA A 116 7.65 -3.18 10.30
CA ALA A 116 8.74 -4.00 9.78
C ALA A 116 8.25 -5.14 8.87
N ALA A 117 7.04 -5.66 9.12
CA ALA A 117 6.40 -6.66 8.28
C ALA A 117 5.77 -6.08 7.00
N GLY A 118 5.88 -4.78 6.74
CA GLY A 118 5.28 -4.11 5.59
C GLY A 118 3.75 -4.05 5.64
N THR A 119 3.17 -4.06 6.84
CA THR A 119 1.72 -3.96 7.00
C THR A 119 1.23 -2.62 6.48
N ARG A 120 0.23 -2.63 5.61
CA ARG A 120 -0.47 -1.43 5.13
C ARG A 120 -1.35 -0.88 6.25
N LEU A 121 -1.05 0.35 6.66
CA LEU A 121 -1.66 1.03 7.80
C LEU A 121 -3.10 1.44 7.51
N ASN A 122 -3.37 1.80 6.26
CA ASN A 122 -4.65 2.34 5.81
C ASN A 122 -5.59 1.26 5.28
N ALA A 123 -5.11 0.02 5.13
CA ALA A 123 -5.91 -1.07 4.62
C ALA A 123 -6.92 -1.59 5.66
N CYS A 124 -8.15 -1.79 5.21
CA CYS A 124 -9.26 -2.34 5.99
C CYS A 124 -10.13 -3.23 5.10
N ASN A 125 -10.90 -4.13 5.72
CA ASN A 125 -12.06 -4.73 5.04
C ASN A 125 -13.22 -3.74 5.06
N ASP A 126 -14.20 -3.94 4.18
CA ASP A 126 -15.40 -3.11 4.10
C ASP A 126 -16.09 -3.02 5.48
N GLY A 127 -16.36 -1.79 5.94
CA GLY A 127 -16.99 -1.52 7.24
C GLY A 127 -16.09 -1.66 8.47
N GLU A 128 -14.83 -2.07 8.32
CA GLU A 128 -13.86 -2.14 9.41
C GLU A 128 -12.99 -0.87 9.50
N TRP A 129 -12.48 -0.58 10.68
CA TRP A 129 -11.39 0.39 10.88
C TRP A 129 -10.07 -0.13 10.30
N SER A 130 -9.20 0.77 9.84
CA SER A 130 -7.84 0.45 9.39
C SER A 130 -6.94 -0.02 10.54
N PHE A 131 -5.77 -0.61 10.23
CA PHE A 131 -4.81 -0.98 11.27
C PHE A 131 -4.40 0.24 12.12
N ALA A 132 -4.09 1.37 11.48
CA ALA A 132 -3.72 2.59 12.18
C ALA A 132 -4.83 3.06 13.12
N GLU A 133 -6.08 3.05 12.66
CA GLU A 133 -7.23 3.44 13.47
C GLU A 133 -7.46 2.48 14.65
N TYR A 134 -7.29 1.16 14.44
CA TYR A 134 -7.31 0.16 15.50
C TYR A 134 -6.28 0.46 16.60
N VAL A 135 -5.06 0.88 16.23
CA VAL A 135 -4.03 1.29 17.20
C VAL A 135 -4.51 2.49 18.01
N ILE A 136 -5.07 3.51 17.37
CA ILE A 136 -5.56 4.71 18.06
C ILE A 136 -6.71 4.36 19.02
N LEU A 137 -7.66 3.56 18.57
CA LEU A 137 -8.77 3.05 19.39
C LEU A 137 -8.25 2.23 20.58
N GLY A 138 -7.20 1.42 20.37
CA GLY A 138 -6.48 0.71 21.41
C GLY A 138 -5.92 1.64 22.48
N THR A 139 -5.26 2.74 22.09
CA THR A 139 -4.75 3.73 23.06
C THR A 139 -5.85 4.39 23.89
N HIS A 140 -7.01 4.61 23.27
CA HIS A 140 -8.17 5.20 23.94
C HIS A 140 -8.77 4.22 24.96
N PHE A 141 -8.98 2.98 24.54
CA PHE A 141 -9.58 1.92 25.36
C PHE A 141 -8.72 1.57 26.57
N HIS A 142 -7.40 1.44 26.39
CA HIS A 142 -6.47 1.18 27.48
C HIS A 142 -6.08 2.45 28.26
N LYS A 143 -6.73 3.59 27.97
CA LYS A 143 -6.60 4.87 28.68
C LYS A 143 -5.15 5.37 28.79
N PHE A 144 -4.38 5.22 27.71
CA PHE A 144 -3.01 5.74 27.68
C PHE A 144 -3.02 7.26 27.84
N ASP A 145 -1.95 7.82 28.38
CA ASP A 145 -1.84 9.27 28.56
C ASP A 145 -1.62 9.99 27.21
N LYS A 146 -1.66 11.34 27.24
CA LYS A 146 -1.47 12.16 26.05
C LYS A 146 -0.08 11.96 25.41
N ALA A 147 0.96 11.75 26.22
CA ALA A 147 2.34 11.65 25.72
C ALA A 147 2.56 10.36 24.94
N ASP A 148 2.07 9.23 25.45
CA ASP A 148 2.20 7.94 24.78
C ASP A 148 1.31 7.84 23.54
N ARG A 149 0.08 8.40 23.58
CA ARG A 149 -0.75 8.56 22.38
C ARG A 149 -0.04 9.37 21.30
N LYS A 150 0.56 10.50 21.68
CA LYS A 150 1.29 11.36 20.75
C LYS A 150 2.46 10.64 20.07
N LYS A 151 3.21 9.82 20.79
CA LYS A 151 4.30 9.01 20.19
C LYS A 151 3.77 8.01 19.16
N LEU A 152 2.68 7.32 19.46
CA LEU A 152 2.08 6.34 18.55
C LEU A 152 1.46 7.01 17.30
N ILE A 153 0.67 8.07 17.49
CA ILE A 153 0.07 8.84 16.39
C ILE A 153 1.17 9.39 15.49
N ARG A 154 2.22 10.01 16.05
CA ARG A 154 3.36 10.51 15.28
C ARG A 154 4.02 9.41 14.45
N LYS A 155 4.27 8.24 15.06
CA LYS A 155 4.88 7.09 14.37
C LYS A 155 4.01 6.63 13.19
N LEU A 156 2.70 6.53 13.38
CA LEU A 156 1.77 6.14 12.32
C LEU A 156 1.72 7.18 11.20
N MET A 157 1.60 8.48 11.53
CA MET A 157 1.57 9.56 10.55
C MET A 157 2.85 9.62 9.71
N LEU A 158 4.03 9.48 10.33
CA LEU A 158 5.32 9.44 9.62
C LEU A 158 5.44 8.28 8.62
N ASN A 159 4.59 7.26 8.75
CA ASN A 159 4.52 6.11 7.85
C ASN A 159 3.28 6.17 6.92
N GLY A 160 2.65 7.34 6.78
CA GLY A 160 1.55 7.56 5.84
C GLY A 160 0.17 7.14 6.34
N ALA A 161 -0.02 6.99 7.66
CA ALA A 161 -1.35 6.68 8.20
C ALA A 161 -2.33 7.84 8.00
N GLU A 162 -3.50 7.50 7.47
CA GLU A 162 -4.67 8.37 7.36
C GLU A 162 -5.69 8.00 8.43
N PHE A 163 -6.34 9.01 9.01
CA PHE A 163 -7.36 8.82 10.04
C PHE A 163 -8.69 9.37 9.55
N HIS A 164 -9.76 8.60 9.75
CA HIS A 164 -11.11 9.05 9.42
C HIS A 164 -11.53 10.26 10.27
N ASP A 165 -12.29 11.18 9.68
CA ASP A 165 -12.72 12.42 10.33
C ASP A 165 -13.45 12.16 11.66
N THR A 166 -14.31 11.14 11.74
CA THR A 166 -14.99 10.75 12.99
C THR A 166 -14.01 10.40 14.12
N LEU A 167 -12.86 9.82 13.80
CA LEU A 167 -11.83 9.54 14.81
C LEU A 167 -11.18 10.84 15.28
N LEU A 168 -10.96 11.79 14.36
CA LEU A 168 -10.38 13.11 14.62
C LEU A 168 -11.33 14.06 15.35
N GLU A 169 -12.65 13.88 15.25
CA GLU A 169 -13.65 14.61 16.05
C GLU A 169 -13.50 14.35 17.56
N ASN A 170 -12.88 13.23 17.96
CA ASN A 170 -12.52 13.03 19.35
C ASN A 170 -11.52 14.12 19.78
N LYS A 171 -11.96 14.99 20.70
CA LYS A 171 -11.19 16.16 21.15
C LYS A 171 -9.71 15.88 21.42
N LEU A 172 -9.39 14.82 22.17
CA LEU A 172 -8.00 14.53 22.52
C LEU A 172 -7.19 14.00 21.33
N ILE A 173 -7.79 13.15 20.49
CA ILE A 173 -7.11 12.62 19.29
C ILE A 173 -6.90 13.74 18.27
N GLY A 174 -7.93 14.54 17.99
CA GLY A 174 -7.85 15.69 17.09
C GLY A 174 -6.86 16.75 17.56
N GLU A 175 -6.79 17.05 18.86
CA GLU A 175 -5.77 17.96 19.42
C GLU A 175 -4.35 17.43 19.18
N ILE A 176 -4.09 16.14 19.45
CA ILE A 176 -2.78 15.53 19.21
C ILE A 176 -2.43 15.54 17.72
N TYR A 177 -3.37 15.20 16.85
CA TYR A 177 -3.18 15.21 15.40
C TYR A 177 -2.80 16.61 14.91
N ASN A 178 -3.57 17.64 15.29
CA ASN A 178 -3.30 19.03 14.89
C ASN A 178 -1.95 19.55 15.43
N GLU A 179 -1.52 19.09 16.61
CA GLU A 179 -0.18 19.40 17.15
C GLU A 179 0.94 18.76 16.33
N LEU A 180 0.73 17.57 15.77
CA LEU A 180 1.74 16.80 15.03
C LEU A 180 1.76 17.11 13.53
N GLN A 181 0.63 17.47 12.94
CA GLN A 181 0.50 17.75 11.52
C GLN A 181 1.57 18.69 10.96
N PRO A 182 1.82 19.90 11.53
CA PRO A 182 2.83 20.81 10.96
C PRO A 182 4.27 20.27 11.07
N GLU A 183 4.51 19.30 11.94
CA GLU A 183 5.82 18.67 12.13
C GLU A 183 6.02 17.49 11.17
N VAL A 184 4.97 16.69 10.95
CA VAL A 184 5.02 15.45 10.17
C VAL A 184 4.77 15.70 8.69
N GLN A 185 3.84 16.58 8.33
CA GLN A 185 3.42 16.81 6.94
C GLN A 185 4.60 17.13 6.00
N PRO A 186 5.55 18.03 6.35
CA PRO A 186 6.67 18.34 5.46
C PRO A 186 7.55 17.13 5.12
N GLN A 187 7.69 16.17 6.05
CA GLN A 187 8.48 14.95 5.84
C GLN A 187 7.77 13.97 4.89
N ILE A 188 6.44 13.95 4.92
CA ILE A 188 5.64 13.14 3.99
C ILE A 188 5.65 13.79 2.61
N ASP A 189 5.47 15.11 2.55
CA ASP A 189 5.50 15.88 1.31
C ASP A 189 6.85 15.72 0.59
N GLU A 190 7.98 15.78 1.32
CA GLU A 190 9.32 15.57 0.76
C GLU A 190 9.45 14.17 0.13
N ARG A 191 8.99 13.12 0.82
CA ARG A 191 9.01 11.75 0.28
C ARG A 191 8.13 11.59 -0.95
N LEU A 192 6.96 12.22 -0.97
CA LEU A 192 6.06 12.20 -2.13
C LEU A 192 6.67 12.97 -3.31
N GLU A 193 7.29 14.13 -3.06
CA GLU A 193 7.94 14.93 -4.11
C GLU A 193 9.14 14.19 -4.73
N GLU A 194 9.94 13.48 -3.93
CA GLU A 194 11.02 12.62 -4.45
C GLU A 194 10.47 11.50 -5.34
N LEU A 195 9.37 10.87 -4.93
CA LEU A 195 8.71 9.82 -5.69
C LEU A 195 8.06 10.36 -6.97
N GLU A 196 7.47 11.55 -6.92
CA GLU A 196 6.90 12.26 -8.06
C GLU A 196 7.96 12.55 -9.11
N LYS A 197 9.09 13.16 -8.72
CA LYS A 197 10.22 13.40 -9.63
C LYS A 197 10.73 12.10 -10.25
N ALA A 198 10.81 11.02 -9.48
CA ALA A 198 11.23 9.73 -9.98
C ALA A 198 10.24 9.16 -10.99
N GLY A 199 8.94 9.21 -10.69
CA GLY A 199 7.84 8.80 -11.56
C GLY A 199 7.83 9.56 -12.88
N GLU A 200 7.86 10.90 -12.82
CA GLU A 200 7.92 11.77 -13.99
C GLU A 200 9.16 11.48 -14.85
N SER A 201 10.34 11.33 -14.23
CA SER A 201 11.59 11.05 -14.95
C SER A 201 11.65 9.66 -15.61
N ALA A 202 10.79 8.73 -15.14
CA ALA A 202 10.68 7.37 -15.66
C ALA A 202 9.76 7.29 -16.88
N VAL A 203 8.89 8.26 -17.10
CA VAL A 203 7.95 8.28 -18.22
C VAL A 203 8.70 8.58 -19.53
N GLN A 204 8.64 7.63 -20.47
CA GLN A 204 9.14 7.80 -21.84
C GLN A 204 8.02 8.24 -22.79
N GLU A 205 6.80 7.76 -22.56
CA GLU A 205 5.56 8.10 -23.25
C GLU A 205 4.41 8.10 -22.22
N GLY A 206 3.38 8.92 -22.44
CA GLY A 206 2.26 9.14 -21.51
C GLY A 206 2.57 10.13 -20.38
N GLU A 207 1.90 10.00 -19.25
CA GLU A 207 2.05 10.88 -18.08
C GLU A 207 1.88 10.14 -16.74
N LEU A 208 2.47 10.70 -15.69
CA LEU A 208 2.21 10.31 -14.31
C LEU A 208 0.84 10.88 -13.88
N ILE A 209 0.01 10.06 -13.26
CA ILE A 209 -1.37 10.40 -12.87
C ILE A 209 -1.49 10.59 -11.36
N ASP A 210 -0.96 9.65 -10.58
CA ASP A 210 -1.15 9.64 -9.13
C ASP A 210 -0.03 8.89 -8.41
N ILE A 211 0.22 9.27 -7.15
CA ILE A 211 1.22 8.66 -6.27
C ILE A 211 0.69 8.57 -4.85
N GLU A 212 0.85 7.40 -4.24
CA GLU A 212 0.52 7.17 -2.84
C GLU A 212 1.62 6.36 -2.13
N ILE A 213 1.73 6.57 -0.81
CA ILE A 213 2.62 5.78 0.07
C ILE A 213 1.81 5.31 1.28
N ASP A 214 1.86 4.01 1.54
CA ASP A 214 1.37 3.40 2.78
C ASP A 214 2.47 2.51 3.38
N ASN A 215 3.09 2.98 4.46
CA ASN A 215 4.24 2.37 5.11
C ASN A 215 5.40 2.14 4.13
N THR A 216 5.67 0.89 3.77
CA THR A 216 6.73 0.49 2.84
C THR A 216 6.20 0.19 1.43
N THR A 217 4.93 0.48 1.16
CA THR A 217 4.29 0.23 -0.13
C THR A 217 4.08 1.56 -0.84
N SER A 218 4.58 1.69 -2.07
CA SER A 218 4.21 2.77 -2.97
C SER A 218 3.18 2.30 -3.98
N TYR A 219 2.34 3.23 -4.42
CA TYR A 219 1.46 3.08 -5.57
C TYR A 219 1.71 4.24 -6.52
N ILE A 220 1.86 3.94 -7.80
CA ILE A 220 2.12 4.92 -8.85
C ILE A 220 1.24 4.58 -10.03
N GLU A 221 0.42 5.54 -10.44
CA GLU A 221 -0.48 5.41 -11.58
C GLU A 221 0.01 6.26 -12.74
N PHE A 222 -0.06 5.67 -13.94
CA PHE A 222 0.31 6.32 -15.19
C PHE A 222 -0.86 6.25 -16.20
N SER A 223 -0.81 7.11 -17.21
CA SER A 223 -1.79 7.12 -18.30
C SER A 223 -1.77 5.81 -19.09
N GLY A 224 -2.87 5.47 -19.75
CA GLY A 224 -3.03 4.15 -20.38
C GLY A 224 -2.13 3.89 -21.59
N ASP A 225 -1.57 4.93 -22.18
CA ASP A 225 -0.60 4.89 -23.27
C ASP A 225 0.85 4.92 -22.78
N SER A 226 1.08 4.80 -21.46
CA SER A 226 2.39 5.02 -20.88
C SER A 226 3.42 3.94 -21.20
N LYS A 227 4.66 4.41 -21.40
CA LYS A 227 5.87 3.59 -21.41
C LYS A 227 6.81 4.08 -20.32
N VAL A 228 7.16 3.19 -19.38
CA VAL A 228 7.81 3.59 -18.12
C VAL A 228 9.11 2.81 -17.87
N GLU A 229 10.17 3.54 -17.49
CA GLU A 229 11.45 3.00 -17.07
C GLU A 229 11.44 2.67 -15.57
N VAL A 230 10.94 1.48 -15.22
CA VAL A 230 10.78 0.99 -13.83
C VAL A 230 12.05 1.13 -12.97
N ALA A 231 13.24 1.04 -13.57
CA ALA A 231 14.50 1.14 -12.85
C ALA A 231 14.68 2.48 -12.10
N LYS A 232 14.26 3.61 -12.70
CA LYS A 232 14.36 4.94 -12.09
C LYS A 232 13.47 5.08 -10.86
N ILE A 233 12.26 4.53 -10.93
CA ILE A 233 11.31 4.50 -9.82
C ILE A 233 11.90 3.72 -8.65
N LEU A 234 12.38 2.50 -8.91
CA LEU A 234 12.93 1.65 -7.85
C LEU A 234 14.24 2.19 -7.26
N GLU A 235 14.96 3.04 -8.00
CA GLU A 235 16.16 3.70 -7.49
C GLU A 235 15.83 4.80 -6.47
N ALA A 236 14.77 5.57 -6.69
CA ALA A 236 14.26 6.51 -5.69
C ALA A 236 13.62 5.78 -4.49
N ASN A 237 13.02 4.62 -4.73
CA ASN A 237 12.31 3.83 -3.73
C ASN A 237 13.11 2.65 -3.16
N ARG A 238 14.44 2.73 -3.08
CA ARG A 238 15.27 1.62 -2.58
C ARG A 238 14.91 1.16 -1.17
N GLU A 239 14.36 2.06 -0.36
CA GLU A 239 13.95 1.76 1.01
C GLU A 239 12.52 1.20 1.11
N LEU A 240 11.72 1.32 0.04
CA LEU A 240 10.37 0.77 0.00
C LEU A 240 10.41 -0.72 -0.37
N GLY A 241 9.65 -1.50 0.39
CA GLY A 241 9.60 -2.95 0.25
C GLY A 241 8.77 -3.40 -0.96
N SER A 242 7.76 -2.64 -1.37
CA SER A 242 6.85 -2.98 -2.47
C SER A 242 6.45 -1.75 -3.28
N ASN A 243 6.41 -1.88 -4.60
CA ASN A 243 6.03 -0.81 -5.52
C ASN A 243 4.95 -1.34 -6.45
N ILE A 244 3.78 -0.72 -6.42
CA ILE A 244 2.65 -1.03 -7.29
C ILE A 244 2.64 -0.01 -8.41
N LEU A 245 2.79 -0.49 -9.64
CA LEU A 245 2.80 0.33 -10.83
C LEU A 245 1.54 0.03 -11.64
N LYS A 246 0.71 1.05 -11.88
CA LYS A 246 -0.53 0.92 -12.63
C LYS A 246 -0.46 1.70 -13.94
N ILE A 247 -0.90 1.06 -15.02
CA ILE A 247 -1.06 1.66 -16.34
C ILE A 247 -2.48 1.29 -16.79
N SER A 248 -3.36 2.28 -16.98
CA SER A 248 -4.78 2.02 -17.23
C SER A 248 -5.38 1.07 -16.17
N ASN A 249 -6.00 -0.03 -16.58
CA ASN A 249 -6.58 -1.02 -15.67
C ASN A 249 -5.56 -2.05 -15.15
N ASP A 250 -4.36 -2.09 -15.73
CA ASP A 250 -3.34 -3.10 -15.42
C ASP A 250 -2.42 -2.60 -14.31
N ALA A 251 -2.24 -3.40 -13.25
CA ALA A 251 -1.28 -3.10 -12.19
C ALA A 251 -0.32 -4.28 -11.94
N VAL A 252 0.93 -3.95 -11.62
CA VAL A 252 2.00 -4.91 -11.34
C VAL A 252 2.72 -4.52 -10.05
N GLU A 253 3.09 -5.52 -9.26
CA GLU A 253 3.91 -5.32 -8.06
C GLU A 253 5.36 -5.69 -8.36
N VAL A 254 6.25 -4.76 -8.05
CA VAL A 254 7.69 -4.90 -8.25
C VAL A 254 8.43 -4.60 -6.95
N LYS A 255 9.34 -5.48 -6.58
CA LYS A 255 10.27 -5.29 -5.46
C LYS A 255 11.66 -4.95 -5.96
N SER A 256 12.31 -4.02 -5.26
CA SER A 256 13.72 -3.73 -5.45
C SER A 256 14.55 -4.68 -4.58
N GLU A 257 15.32 -5.54 -5.23
CA GLU A 257 16.21 -6.49 -4.55
C GLU A 257 17.65 -5.94 -4.52
N LYS A 258 18.50 -6.53 -3.66
CA LYS A 258 19.92 -6.14 -3.55
C LYS A 258 20.60 -6.10 -4.92
N GLY A 259 21.32 -5.01 -5.18
CA GLY A 259 22.03 -4.79 -6.45
C GLY A 259 21.18 -4.18 -7.57
N GLY A 260 20.01 -3.61 -7.25
CA GLY A 260 19.15 -2.94 -8.24
C GLY A 260 18.38 -3.92 -9.14
N ILE A 261 18.17 -5.13 -8.64
CA ILE A 261 17.41 -6.17 -9.34
C ILE A 261 15.91 -5.87 -9.19
N ARG A 262 15.18 -5.84 -10.31
CA ARG A 262 13.73 -5.67 -10.36
C ARG A 262 13.06 -7.03 -10.27
N ASN A 263 12.34 -7.30 -9.19
CA ASN A 263 11.63 -8.56 -9.00
C ASN A 263 10.12 -8.34 -9.20
N TYR A 264 9.58 -8.79 -10.32
CA TYR A 264 8.14 -8.77 -10.61
C TYR A 264 7.49 -9.94 -9.89
N ILE A 265 6.65 -9.66 -8.89
CA ILE A 265 6.18 -10.70 -7.96
C ILE A 265 4.67 -10.95 -8.01
N ASP A 266 3.91 -9.99 -8.52
CA ASP A 266 2.47 -10.07 -8.57
C ASP A 266 1.88 -9.08 -9.58
N MET A 267 0.60 -9.23 -9.90
CA MET A 267 -0.17 -8.29 -10.71
C MET A 267 -1.64 -8.36 -10.34
N SER A 268 -2.41 -7.31 -10.62
CA SER A 268 -3.86 -7.33 -10.41
C SER A 268 -4.54 -8.35 -11.33
N ASP A 269 -5.75 -8.76 -10.95
CA ASP A 269 -6.51 -9.73 -11.73
C ASP A 269 -6.86 -9.18 -13.12
N GLU A 270 -6.93 -10.09 -14.10
CA GLU A 270 -7.17 -9.78 -15.52
C GLU A 270 -6.14 -8.86 -16.17
N SER A 271 -5.07 -8.50 -15.45
CA SER A 271 -4.08 -7.57 -15.95
C SER A 271 -3.12 -8.21 -16.95
N SER A 272 -2.62 -7.40 -17.88
CA SER A 272 -1.61 -7.77 -18.85
C SER A 272 -0.64 -6.61 -19.08
N ILE A 273 0.66 -6.87 -18.93
CA ILE A 273 1.71 -5.87 -19.17
C ILE A 273 2.76 -6.40 -20.14
N ILE A 274 3.45 -5.48 -20.81
CA ILE A 274 4.55 -5.79 -21.73
C ILE A 274 5.85 -5.26 -21.15
N LEU A 275 6.82 -6.14 -20.96
CA LEU A 275 8.18 -5.80 -20.63
C LEU A 275 9.02 -5.80 -21.91
N GLU A 276 9.59 -4.64 -22.26
CA GLU A 276 10.49 -4.48 -23.40
C GLU A 276 11.95 -4.62 -22.93
N PHE A 277 12.69 -5.56 -23.53
CA PHE A 277 14.10 -5.76 -23.26
C PHE A 277 14.94 -5.37 -24.48
N PRO A 278 15.92 -4.46 -24.35
CA PRO A 278 16.91 -4.24 -25.40
C PRO A 278 17.83 -5.46 -25.52
N THR A 279 18.17 -5.83 -26.77
CA THR A 279 19.01 -7.00 -27.10
C THR A 279 20.01 -6.65 -28.21
N SER A 280 20.96 -7.55 -28.49
CA SER A 280 21.95 -7.34 -29.55
C SER A 280 21.39 -7.26 -30.98
N ILE A 281 20.17 -7.77 -31.20
CA ILE A 281 19.53 -7.85 -32.53
C ILE A 281 18.14 -7.21 -32.58
N GLY A 282 17.83 -6.33 -31.63
CA GLY A 282 16.57 -5.59 -31.59
C GLY A 282 15.98 -5.53 -30.19
N LYS A 283 14.65 -5.53 -30.09
CA LYS A 283 13.92 -5.47 -28.82
C LYS A 283 13.08 -6.73 -28.67
N LEU A 284 13.19 -7.39 -27.51
CA LEU A 284 12.36 -8.52 -27.16
C LEU A 284 11.24 -8.07 -26.23
N ASN A 285 10.00 -8.32 -26.63
CA ASN A 285 8.83 -8.09 -25.78
C ASN A 285 8.44 -9.38 -25.05
N VAL A 286 8.30 -9.27 -23.73
CA VAL A 286 7.81 -10.33 -22.85
C VAL A 286 6.48 -9.86 -22.26
N ILE A 287 5.43 -10.63 -22.51
CA ILE A 287 4.09 -10.37 -22.03
C ILE A 287 3.91 -11.12 -20.71
N LEU A 288 3.52 -10.38 -19.68
CA LEU A 288 3.04 -10.94 -18.42
C LEU A 288 1.54 -10.75 -18.37
N TYR A 289 0.79 -11.80 -18.02
CA TYR A 289 -0.65 -11.67 -17.81
C TYR A 289 -1.15 -12.63 -16.74
N GLN A 290 -2.17 -12.20 -16.00
CA GLN A 290 -2.76 -13.00 -14.94
C GLN A 290 -3.56 -14.16 -15.55
N ASP A 291 -3.39 -15.37 -15.00
CA ASP A 291 -4.17 -16.52 -15.44
C ASP A 291 -5.54 -16.57 -14.76
N VAL A 292 -6.58 -16.22 -15.51
CA VAL A 292 -7.97 -16.25 -15.02
C VAL A 292 -8.39 -17.66 -14.55
N LYS A 293 -7.78 -18.73 -15.09
CA LYS A 293 -8.08 -20.12 -14.68
C LYS A 293 -7.26 -20.57 -13.48
N ASN A 294 -6.07 -20.00 -13.28
CA ASN A 294 -5.22 -20.26 -12.13
C ASN A 294 -4.74 -18.94 -11.53
N CYS A 295 -5.60 -18.33 -10.72
CA CYS A 295 -5.36 -17.03 -10.07
C CYS A 295 -4.11 -16.98 -9.19
N ASN A 296 -3.36 -18.07 -8.99
CA ASN A 296 -2.11 -18.07 -8.23
C ASN A 296 -0.87 -17.86 -9.10
N GLN A 297 -1.02 -17.75 -10.42
CA GLN A 297 0.09 -17.70 -11.37
C GLN A 297 0.00 -16.48 -12.29
N VAL A 298 1.18 -15.98 -12.65
CA VAL A 298 1.36 -15.04 -13.76
C VAL A 298 1.98 -15.82 -14.91
N GLN A 299 1.34 -15.76 -16.06
CA GLN A 299 1.83 -16.36 -17.28
C GLN A 299 2.90 -15.47 -17.92
N VAL A 300 3.92 -16.09 -18.49
CA VAL A 300 5.06 -15.40 -19.12
C VAL A 300 5.18 -15.90 -20.55
N LYS A 301 5.09 -14.98 -21.52
CA LYS A 301 5.23 -15.30 -22.95
C LYS A 301 6.15 -14.33 -23.65
N VAL A 302 7.03 -14.85 -24.49
CA VAL A 302 7.74 -14.03 -25.48
C VAL A 302 6.79 -13.75 -26.65
N ALA A 303 6.72 -12.48 -27.08
CA ALA A 303 5.90 -12.08 -28.22
C ALA A 303 6.48 -12.63 -29.54
N ASP A 304 7.81 -12.58 -29.68
CA ASP A 304 8.54 -13.10 -30.84
C ASP A 304 9.39 -14.31 -30.43
N LYS A 305 8.93 -15.50 -30.85
CA LYS A 305 9.60 -16.77 -30.56
C LYS A 305 10.84 -17.01 -31.42
N GLU A 306 10.88 -16.45 -32.63
CA GLU A 306 12.02 -16.62 -33.54
C GLU A 306 13.20 -15.79 -33.02
N LEU A 307 12.93 -14.53 -32.65
CA LEU A 307 13.90 -13.65 -32.00
C LEU A 307 14.41 -14.27 -30.69
N TRP A 308 13.51 -14.78 -29.83
CA TRP A 308 13.92 -15.47 -28.60
C TRP A 308 14.86 -16.65 -28.88
N ALA A 309 14.52 -17.52 -29.82
CA ALA A 309 15.35 -18.67 -30.16
C ALA A 309 16.73 -18.27 -30.71
N GLU A 310 16.79 -17.23 -31.53
CA GLU A 310 18.04 -16.68 -32.05
C GLU A 310 18.93 -16.12 -30.93
N LEU A 311 18.36 -15.38 -29.98
CA LEU A 311 19.07 -14.88 -28.81
C LEU A 311 19.60 -16.00 -27.92
N GLN A 312 18.82 -17.08 -27.75
CA GLN A 312 19.26 -18.27 -27.00
C GLN A 312 20.44 -18.98 -27.69
N LYS A 313 20.45 -19.10 -29.03
CA LYS A 313 21.58 -19.67 -29.78
C LYS A 313 22.86 -18.85 -29.61
N ARG A 314 22.72 -17.53 -29.49
CA ARG A 314 23.84 -16.59 -29.26
C ARG A 314 24.35 -16.60 -27.81
N GLY A 315 23.64 -17.25 -26.90
CA GLY A 315 23.99 -17.26 -25.48
C GLY A 315 23.80 -15.90 -24.79
N GLU A 316 22.96 -15.03 -25.33
CA GLU A 316 22.72 -13.69 -24.75
C GLU A 316 21.90 -13.80 -23.45
N GLU A 317 22.41 -13.26 -22.35
CA GLU A 317 21.69 -13.21 -21.07
C GLU A 317 20.78 -11.98 -21.02
N ILE A 318 19.51 -12.19 -21.36
CA ILE A 318 18.49 -11.12 -21.36
C ILE A 318 17.90 -10.95 -19.97
N GLY A 319 17.64 -9.70 -19.58
CA GLY A 319 16.98 -9.40 -18.31
C GLY A 319 17.81 -9.76 -17.09
N LYS A 320 19.15 -9.65 -17.17
CA LYS A 320 20.09 -9.97 -16.08
C LYS A 320 19.72 -9.36 -14.71
N ASN A 321 19.14 -8.15 -14.72
CA ASN A 321 18.70 -7.44 -13.51
C ASN A 321 17.18 -7.52 -13.31
N CYS A 322 16.54 -8.56 -13.82
CA CYS A 322 15.10 -8.81 -13.66
C CYS A 322 14.86 -10.24 -13.14
N LEU A 323 13.98 -10.33 -12.15
CA LEU A 323 13.47 -11.59 -11.61
C LEU A 323 11.94 -11.60 -11.69
N PHE A 324 11.39 -12.80 -11.68
CA PHE A 324 9.95 -13.08 -11.76
C PHE A 324 9.62 -14.01 -10.59
N ALA A 325 9.16 -13.45 -9.48
CA ALA A 325 9.06 -14.11 -8.18
C ALA A 325 10.35 -14.87 -7.80
N GLY A 326 11.50 -14.21 -7.97
CA GLY A 326 12.82 -14.78 -7.66
C GLY A 326 13.43 -15.66 -8.76
N VAL A 327 12.71 -15.91 -9.86
CA VAL A 327 13.17 -16.73 -10.99
C VAL A 327 13.73 -15.86 -12.12
N LYS A 328 14.79 -16.31 -12.80
CA LYS A 328 15.35 -15.58 -13.96
C LYS A 328 14.39 -15.61 -15.16
N LEU A 329 14.49 -14.60 -16.04
CA LEU A 329 13.65 -14.48 -17.25
C LEU A 329 13.58 -15.77 -18.07
N LYS A 330 14.73 -16.36 -18.40
CA LYS A 330 14.81 -17.56 -19.23
C LYS A 330 13.99 -18.72 -18.64
N GLU A 331 14.17 -18.99 -17.36
CA GLU A 331 13.48 -20.07 -16.66
C GLU A 331 11.98 -19.79 -16.53
N ALA A 332 11.58 -18.53 -16.30
CA ALA A 332 10.18 -18.14 -16.27
C ALA A 332 9.50 -18.31 -17.64
N VAL A 333 10.19 -17.98 -18.74
CA VAL A 333 9.72 -18.20 -20.11
C VAL A 333 9.62 -19.68 -20.45
N GLU A 334 10.61 -20.49 -20.07
CA GLU A 334 10.61 -21.94 -20.30
C GLU A 334 9.49 -22.67 -19.53
N ARG A 335 9.23 -22.24 -18.28
CA ARG A 335 8.08 -22.69 -17.49
C ARG A 335 6.75 -22.16 -18.01
N GLY A 336 6.79 -21.02 -18.69
CA GLY A 336 5.62 -20.28 -19.17
C GLY A 336 4.88 -19.52 -18.07
N ASN A 337 5.33 -19.59 -16.81
CA ASN A 337 4.68 -18.92 -15.68
C ASN A 337 5.61 -18.78 -14.47
N PHE A 338 5.19 -17.96 -13.51
CA PHE A 338 5.68 -17.97 -12.12
C PHE A 338 4.50 -17.88 -11.14
N THR A 339 4.75 -18.28 -9.89
CA THR A 339 3.75 -18.22 -8.82
C THR A 339 3.73 -16.81 -8.24
N ARG A 340 2.54 -16.17 -8.20
CA ARG A 340 2.34 -14.86 -7.56
C ARG A 340 2.79 -14.96 -6.10
N CYS A 341 3.41 -13.94 -5.52
CA CYS A 341 3.76 -13.95 -4.08
C CYS A 341 3.64 -12.56 -3.43
N GLY A 342 2.85 -11.68 -4.04
CA GLY A 342 2.64 -10.32 -3.58
C GLY A 342 1.24 -10.06 -3.03
N ILE A 343 0.84 -8.81 -3.13
CA ILE A 343 -0.31 -8.19 -2.46
C ILE A 343 -1.66 -8.72 -2.97
N TRP A 344 -1.74 -9.19 -4.21
CA TRP A 344 -2.97 -9.74 -4.78
C TRP A 344 -3.06 -11.26 -4.66
N ASN A 345 -2.03 -11.95 -4.16
CA ASN A 345 -2.10 -13.38 -3.95
C ASN A 345 -2.81 -13.76 -2.64
N GLU A 346 -4.04 -14.28 -2.77
CA GLU A 346 -4.85 -14.83 -1.67
C GLU A 346 -4.15 -15.96 -0.88
N LYS A 347 -3.27 -16.75 -1.51
CA LYS A 347 -2.54 -17.85 -0.85
C LYS A 347 -1.28 -17.39 -0.10
N TYR A 348 -0.67 -16.26 -0.44
CA TYR A 348 0.45 -15.72 0.34
C TYR A 348 0.01 -14.79 1.46
N ALA A 349 -1.29 -14.46 1.53
CA ALA A 349 -1.93 -14.15 2.81
C ALA A 349 -1.87 -15.36 3.80
N ILE A 350 -1.69 -16.59 3.28
CA ILE A 350 -1.80 -17.87 4.02
C ILE A 350 -0.45 -18.62 4.13
N LYS A 351 0.61 -18.24 3.41
CA LYS A 351 1.84 -19.06 3.27
C LYS A 351 3.19 -18.42 3.66
N GLU A 352 3.21 -17.45 4.57
CA GLU A 352 4.42 -17.20 5.38
C GLU A 352 4.52 -18.08 6.64
N VAL A 353 3.56 -19.00 6.86
CA VAL A 353 3.64 -20.00 7.94
C VAL A 353 3.24 -21.40 7.46
N SER A 354 3.94 -21.92 6.45
CA SER A 354 4.00 -23.38 6.28
C SER A 354 5.28 -23.80 5.56
N ASN A 355 6.36 -23.98 6.33
CA ASN A 355 7.18 -25.19 6.27
C ASN A 355 8.12 -25.22 7.49
N ASN A 356 7.92 -26.24 8.32
CA ASN A 356 8.94 -26.74 9.24
C ASN A 356 10.18 -27.11 8.43
N GLU A 357 11.23 -26.33 8.56
CA GLU A 357 12.57 -26.75 9.02
C GLU A 357 13.51 -25.56 8.82
N VAL A 358 14.26 -25.22 9.87
CA VAL A 358 15.04 -23.99 10.06
C VAL A 358 14.18 -22.78 10.48
N LEU A 359 13.82 -22.82 11.76
CA LEU A 359 13.46 -21.66 12.57
C LEU A 359 14.46 -20.52 12.33
N SER A 360 14.03 -19.46 11.64
CA SER A 360 14.79 -18.21 11.60
C SER A 360 14.86 -17.61 13.02
N PRO A 361 16.01 -17.05 13.45
CA PRO A 361 16.35 -16.87 14.88
C PRO A 361 15.61 -15.76 15.64
N TRP A 362 14.52 -15.22 15.10
CA TRP A 362 13.98 -13.92 15.53
C TRP A 362 12.98 -13.93 16.70
N VAL A 363 12.64 -15.09 17.27
CA VAL A 363 11.66 -15.19 18.38
C VAL A 363 12.23 -15.75 19.69
N ASN A 364 13.44 -16.34 19.70
CA ASN A 364 14.02 -16.85 20.95
C ASN A 364 14.89 -15.81 21.65
N ARG A 365 14.25 -14.77 22.22
CA ARG A 365 14.89 -14.01 23.30
C ARG A 365 13.99 -13.22 24.23
N ILE A 366 12.76 -13.66 24.54
CA ILE A 366 12.08 -13.22 25.78
C ILE A 366 11.23 -14.37 26.33
N ARG A 367 11.86 -15.43 26.86
CA ARG A 367 11.20 -16.34 27.81
C ARG A 367 12.17 -17.22 28.62
N GLU A 368 13.31 -16.70 29.02
CA GLU A 368 14.10 -17.32 30.09
C GLU A 368 14.37 -16.29 31.18
N GLY A 369 13.56 -16.35 32.22
CA GLY A 369 13.62 -15.39 33.32
C GLY A 369 12.55 -15.55 34.40
N SER A 370 12.22 -16.76 34.82
CA SER A 370 11.94 -17.04 36.25
C SER A 370 11.93 -18.55 36.52
N LYS A 371 13.06 -19.03 37.03
CA LYS A 371 13.11 -20.19 37.93
C LYS A 371 12.40 -19.80 39.23
N GLU A 372 11.49 -20.63 39.72
CA GLU A 372 11.48 -21.33 41.03
C GLU A 372 10.04 -21.17 41.52
N THR A 373 9.35 -22.10 42.17
CA THR A 373 9.62 -23.38 42.83
C THR A 373 8.22 -23.88 43.19
N PHE A 374 7.92 -25.18 43.10
CA PHE A 374 7.20 -25.88 44.19
C PHE A 374 7.50 -27.38 44.07
N ARG A 375 8.15 -27.87 45.13
CA ARG A 375 8.43 -29.28 45.44
C ARG A 375 7.24 -29.90 46.17
N GLU A 376 7.22 -31.24 46.12
CA GLU A 376 6.60 -32.20 47.07
C GLU A 376 5.06 -32.27 46.99
N LEU A 377 4.41 -33.43 46.83
CA LEU A 377 4.74 -34.85 47.05
C LEU A 377 4.04 -35.72 46.00
#